data_AF-A0A1Q7E868-F1
#
_entry.id   AF-A0A1Q7E868-F1
#
_cell.length_a   1.000
_cell.length_b   1.000
_cell.length_c   1.000
_cell.angle_alpha   90.00
_cell.angle_beta   90.00
_cell.angle_gamma   90.00
#
_symmetry.space_group_name_H-M   'P 1'
#
loop_
_entity.id
_entity.type
_entity.pdbx_description
1 polymer ?
#
loop_
_entity_poly.entity_id
_entity_poly.type
_entity_poly.pdbx_seq_one_letter_code
_entity_poly.pdbx_strand_id
1 'polypeptide(L)'
;MLVLSRPDVERLLDLDRLREAVAEAMADLSAGRASMPSRIAALVPERDALLAAMPAYLPSSGALATKLVSLFPRNSDRPTHQAVIVVFDASNGSPMALMDGEAITAARTAAGSALATDLLARRDANVLAVIGTGVQARAHLRAMPRVREFREVRVAGHHATKAHELANEATEWLGKKVRAVETYADAIRDADVVSAATHSPEPVVRREWLSEGTHVTSVGYNTAGREVDGATFRDALLVVESRGAALAPPPAGSNDIAMAIAEGAMTPEHVHAELGELV
;
A
#
# COMPACT_ATOMS: atom_id res chain seq x y z
N MET A 1 -7.11 26.91 12.44
CA MET A 1 -6.94 25.53 11.96
C MET A 1 -7.90 25.29 10.81
N LEU A 2 -7.39 24.86 9.65
CA LEU A 2 -8.16 24.50 8.46
C LEU A 2 -8.79 23.11 8.63
N VAL A 3 -9.98 22.89 8.07
CA VAL A 3 -10.61 21.56 8.04
C VAL A 3 -10.84 21.19 6.59
N LEU A 4 -10.25 20.08 6.15
CA LEU A 4 -10.38 19.57 4.79
C LEU A 4 -11.18 18.28 4.80
N SER A 5 -12.38 18.35 4.24
CA SER A 5 -13.25 17.20 4.07
C SER A 5 -12.68 16.23 3.03
N ARG A 6 -13.25 15.02 2.93
CA ARG A 6 -12.87 14.06 1.89
C ARG A 6 -12.99 14.65 0.47
N PRO A 7 -14.10 15.30 0.07
CA PRO A 7 -14.18 15.98 -1.23
C PRO A 7 -13.08 17.04 -1.44
N ASP A 8 -12.70 17.79 -0.39
CA ASP A 8 -11.62 18.77 -0.50
C ASP A 8 -10.28 18.09 -0.75
N VAL A 9 -9.97 17.03 0.01
CA VAL A 9 -8.75 16.23 -0.15
C VAL A 9 -8.71 15.60 -1.55
N GLU A 10 -9.77 14.92 -1.98
CA GLU A 10 -9.83 14.25 -3.29
C GLU A 10 -9.67 15.24 -4.46
N ARG A 11 -10.17 16.48 -4.30
CA ARG A 11 -10.04 17.54 -5.30
C ARG A 11 -8.65 18.19 -5.33
N LEU A 12 -8.01 18.33 -4.17
CA LEU A 12 -6.74 19.05 -4.02
C LEU A 12 -5.50 18.16 -4.14
N LEU A 13 -5.65 16.84 -3.92
CA LEU A 13 -4.53 15.91 -3.89
C LEU A 13 -4.04 15.60 -5.32
N ASP A 14 -2.87 16.12 -5.65
CA ASP A 14 -2.15 15.79 -6.87
C ASP A 14 -1.35 14.50 -6.68
N LEU A 15 -1.65 13.48 -7.49
CA LEU A 15 -1.04 12.16 -7.37
C LEU A 15 0.43 12.11 -7.83
N ASP A 16 0.85 12.98 -8.75
CA ASP A 16 2.25 13.02 -9.20
C ASP A 16 3.12 13.68 -8.12
N ARG A 17 2.65 14.82 -7.59
CA ARG A 17 3.32 15.48 -6.45
C ARG A 17 3.31 14.63 -5.19
N LEU A 18 2.26 13.82 -4.99
CA LEU A 18 2.22 12.86 -3.89
C LEU A 18 3.31 11.80 -4.01
N ARG A 19 3.57 11.28 -5.22
CA ARG A 19 4.65 10.31 -5.45
C ARG A 19 6.02 10.91 -5.12
N GLU A 20 6.27 12.15 -5.54
CA GLU A 20 7.50 12.88 -5.22
C GLU A 20 7.65 13.08 -3.71
N ALA A 21 6.60 13.53 -3.03
CA ALA A 21 6.59 13.69 -1.57
C ALA A 21 6.80 12.36 -0.83
N VAL A 22 6.26 11.26 -1.35
CA VAL A 22 6.52 9.91 -0.80
C VAL A 22 7.99 9.51 -1.00
N ALA A 23 8.60 9.83 -2.14
CA ALA A 23 10.01 9.55 -2.38
C ALA A 23 10.91 10.29 -1.38
N GLU A 24 10.71 11.59 -1.19
CA GLU A 24 11.43 12.39 -0.20
C GLU A 24 11.24 11.85 1.23
N ALA A 25 10.01 11.49 1.59
CA ALA A 25 9.70 10.92 2.91
C ALA A 25 10.39 9.57 3.14
N MET A 26 10.44 8.70 2.13
CA MET A 26 11.15 7.42 2.23
C MET A 26 12.65 7.62 2.35
N ALA A 27 13.23 8.55 1.58
CA ALA A 27 14.65 8.90 1.69
C ALA A 27 15.03 9.45 3.08
N ASP A 28 14.18 10.30 3.68
CA ASP A 28 14.35 10.75 5.07
C ASP A 28 14.27 9.60 6.08
N LEU A 29 13.34 8.66 5.87
CA LEU A 29 13.17 7.51 6.74
C LEU A 29 14.39 6.59 6.72
N SER A 30 14.81 6.14 5.54
CA SER A 30 15.94 5.22 5.41
C SER A 30 17.28 5.85 5.78
N ALA A 31 17.43 7.17 5.62
CA ALA A 31 18.61 7.90 6.09
C ALA A 31 18.60 8.19 7.60
N GLY A 32 17.58 7.73 8.35
CA GLY A 32 17.47 7.96 9.79
C GLY A 32 17.22 9.42 10.19
N ARG A 33 16.75 10.26 9.26
CA ARG A 33 16.45 11.68 9.50
C ARG A 33 15.02 11.90 9.98
N ALA A 34 14.10 11.00 9.62
CA ALA A 34 12.72 11.06 10.07
C ALA A 34 12.61 10.78 11.57
N SER A 35 11.87 11.61 12.30
CA SER A 35 11.43 11.30 13.66
C SER A 35 10.06 10.64 13.60
N MET A 36 10.02 9.32 13.57
CA MET A 36 8.80 8.52 13.45
C MET A 36 8.83 7.38 14.48
N PRO A 37 8.21 7.52 15.66
CA PRO A 37 8.09 6.41 16.60
C PRO A 37 7.18 5.32 16.04
N SER A 38 7.30 4.12 16.60
CA SER A 38 6.37 3.04 16.30
C SER A 38 4.93 3.45 16.57
N ARG A 39 4.01 2.93 15.76
CA ARG A 39 2.57 3.10 15.96
C ARG A 39 2.19 2.66 17.38
N ILE A 40 1.45 3.50 18.07
CA ILE A 40 0.81 3.18 19.36
C ILE A 40 -0.69 3.05 19.16
N ALA A 41 -1.36 2.23 19.99
CA ALA A 41 -2.79 2.04 19.91
C ALA A 41 -3.46 1.92 21.28
N ALA A 42 -4.62 2.55 21.43
CA ALA A 42 -5.57 2.25 22.49
C ALA A 42 -6.50 1.12 22.01
N LEU A 43 -6.72 0.12 22.85
CA LEU A 43 -7.56 -1.04 22.54
C LEU A 43 -8.99 -0.83 23.07
N VAL A 44 -9.96 -1.39 22.36
CA VAL A 44 -11.37 -1.49 22.75
C VAL A 44 -11.76 -2.98 22.71
N PRO A 45 -11.38 -3.77 23.74
CA PRO A 45 -11.47 -5.23 23.70
C PRO A 45 -12.89 -5.76 23.45
N GLU A 46 -13.90 -5.12 24.04
CA GLU A 46 -15.30 -5.49 23.90
C GLU A 46 -15.85 -5.37 22.47
N ARG A 47 -15.15 -4.66 21.58
CA ARG A 47 -15.48 -4.51 20.16
C ARG A 47 -14.50 -5.17 19.23
N ASP A 48 -13.42 -5.78 19.75
CA ASP A 48 -12.30 -6.25 18.94
C ASP A 48 -11.74 -5.12 18.05
N ALA A 49 -11.55 -3.95 18.64
CA ALA A 49 -11.24 -2.71 17.93
C ALA A 49 -10.07 -1.94 18.55
N LEU A 50 -9.55 -0.97 17.81
CA LEU A 50 -8.47 -0.09 18.28
C LEU A 50 -8.56 1.33 17.70
N LEU A 51 -7.89 2.28 18.37
CA LEU A 51 -7.53 3.59 17.84
C LEU A 51 -6.01 3.72 17.88
N ALA A 52 -5.38 3.86 16.73
CA ALA A 52 -3.94 4.01 16.58
C ALA A 52 -3.53 5.43 16.22
N ALA A 53 -2.35 5.84 16.72
CA ALA A 53 -1.68 7.07 16.34
C ALA A 53 -0.37 6.76 15.61
N MET A 54 -0.11 7.51 14.54
CA MET A 54 1.09 7.42 13.72
C MET A 54 1.67 8.83 13.52
N PRO A 55 2.34 9.40 14.54
CA PRO A 55 3.01 10.68 14.43
C PRO A 55 4.33 10.55 13.66
N ALA A 56 4.67 11.57 12.87
CA ALA A 56 5.95 11.67 12.19
C ALA A 56 6.36 13.13 12.01
N TYR A 57 7.67 13.36 12.03
CA TYR A 57 8.31 14.59 11.57
C TYR A 57 9.34 14.27 10.48
N LEU A 58 9.24 14.96 9.35
CA LEU A 58 10.16 14.85 8.23
C LEU A 58 10.91 16.18 8.04
N PRO A 59 12.24 16.22 8.21
CA PRO A 59 13.00 17.46 8.09
C PRO A 59 13.05 18.00 6.65
N SER A 60 13.06 17.14 5.62
CA SER A 60 13.11 17.57 4.21
C SER A 60 11.95 18.48 3.81
N SER A 61 10.76 18.21 4.33
CA SER A 61 9.52 18.93 4.03
C SER A 61 9.04 19.82 5.18
N GLY A 62 9.67 19.73 6.35
CA GLY A 62 9.18 20.34 7.59
C GLY A 62 7.82 19.81 8.06
N ALA A 63 7.36 18.68 7.50
CA ALA A 63 6.04 18.14 7.80
C ALA A 63 6.01 17.51 9.20
N LEU A 64 5.25 18.12 10.11
CA LEU A 64 4.91 17.53 11.41
C LEU A 64 3.42 17.15 11.39
N ALA A 65 3.13 15.86 11.39
CA ALA A 65 1.76 15.37 11.32
C ALA A 65 1.55 14.10 12.13
N THR A 66 0.29 13.81 12.46
CA THR A 66 -0.12 12.52 12.97
C THR A 66 -1.35 12.03 12.23
N LYS A 67 -1.33 10.75 11.85
CA LYS A 67 -2.55 10.04 11.45
C LYS A 67 -3.14 9.36 12.66
N LEU A 68 -4.41 9.67 12.93
CA LEU A 68 -5.24 8.93 13.87
C LEU A 68 -6.14 8.02 13.05
N VAL A 69 -6.07 6.72 13.30
CA VAL A 69 -6.86 5.72 12.56
C VAL A 69 -7.52 4.75 13.53
N SER A 70 -8.83 4.57 13.40
CA SER A 70 -9.56 3.54 14.11
C SER A 70 -9.79 2.33 13.21
N LEU A 71 -9.72 1.14 13.80
CA LEU A 71 -10.06 -0.13 13.18
C LEU A 71 -11.15 -0.79 14.01
N PHE A 72 -12.33 -0.90 13.42
CA PHE A 72 -13.53 -1.53 13.99
C PHE A 72 -14.03 -2.61 13.01
N PRO A 73 -13.52 -3.85 13.11
CA PRO A 73 -13.83 -4.94 12.17
C PRO A 73 -15.32 -5.29 12.08
N ARG A 74 -16.09 -5.01 13.14
CA ARG A 74 -17.53 -5.30 13.23
C ARG A 74 -18.43 -4.23 12.63
N ASN A 75 -17.89 -3.15 12.06
CA ASN A 75 -18.69 -2.15 11.37
C ASN A 75 -19.31 -2.76 10.10
N SER A 76 -20.64 -2.70 10.00
CA SER A 76 -21.40 -3.16 8.83
C SER A 76 -22.10 -2.01 8.08
N ASP A 77 -22.34 -0.89 8.76
CA ASP A 77 -23.04 0.29 8.25
C ASP A 77 -22.09 1.41 7.80
N ARG A 78 -20.77 1.24 8.01
CA ARG A 78 -19.71 2.22 7.73
C ARG A 78 -18.37 1.52 7.51
N PRO A 79 -17.32 2.22 7.05
CA PRO A 79 -15.99 1.64 6.89
C PRO A 79 -15.44 1.05 8.20
N THR A 80 -14.72 -0.08 8.08
CA THR A 80 -14.00 -0.70 9.20
C THR A 80 -12.78 0.12 9.62
N HIS A 81 -12.18 0.85 8.67
CA HIS A 81 -11.08 1.78 8.92
C HIS A 81 -11.59 3.20 8.73
N GLN A 82 -11.39 4.06 9.73
CA GLN A 82 -11.68 5.49 9.63
C GLN A 82 -10.46 6.26 10.09
N ALA A 83 -10.09 7.33 9.40
CA ALA A 83 -8.86 8.05 9.70
C ALA A 83 -9.00 9.56 9.53
N VAL A 84 -8.26 10.30 10.35
CA VAL A 84 -8.00 11.72 10.17
C VAL A 84 -6.50 11.97 10.24
N ILE A 85 -6.04 13.01 9.56
CA ILE A 85 -4.66 13.49 9.65
C ILE A 85 -4.68 14.90 10.24
N VAL A 86 -3.89 15.11 11.29
CA VAL A 86 -3.69 16.42 11.90
C VAL A 86 -2.28 16.88 11.57
N VAL A 87 -2.18 18.09 11.02
CA VAL A 87 -0.91 18.74 10.67
C VAL A 87 -0.64 19.86 11.67
N PHE A 88 0.60 19.96 12.11
CA PHE A 88 1.09 20.97 13.04
C PHE A 88 2.19 21.79 12.39
N ASP A 89 2.29 23.05 12.81
CA ASP A 89 3.43 23.90 12.48
C ASP A 89 4.65 23.39 13.26
N ALA A 90 5.66 22.90 12.56
CA ALA A 90 6.87 22.37 13.20
C ALA A 90 7.67 23.43 13.97
N SER A 91 7.49 24.73 13.68
CA SER A 91 8.23 25.82 14.33
C SER A 91 7.70 26.19 15.73
N ASN A 92 6.40 25.99 15.96
CA ASN A 92 5.72 26.46 17.18
C ASN A 92 4.68 25.49 17.75
N GLY A 93 4.44 24.35 17.10
CA GLY A 93 3.52 23.31 17.56
C GLY A 93 2.04 23.65 17.41
N SER A 94 1.68 24.73 16.71
CA SER A 94 0.28 25.10 16.51
C SER A 94 -0.42 24.14 15.54
N PRO A 95 -1.65 23.68 15.82
CA PRO A 95 -2.41 22.85 14.90
C PRO A 95 -2.85 23.68 13.67
N MET A 96 -2.42 23.24 12.49
CA MET A 96 -2.65 23.93 11.22
C MET A 96 -3.87 23.40 10.49
N ALA A 97 -4.01 22.07 10.36
CA ALA A 97 -5.08 21.45 9.60
C ALA A 97 -5.56 20.12 10.18
N LEU A 98 -6.85 19.82 10.02
CA LEU A 98 -7.47 18.52 10.20
C LEU A 98 -8.02 18.07 8.84
N MET A 99 -7.62 16.88 8.39
CA MET A 99 -7.93 16.39 7.04
C MET A 99 -8.50 14.98 7.07
N ASP A 100 -9.32 14.65 6.07
CA ASP A 100 -9.71 13.26 5.80
C ASP A 100 -8.47 12.37 5.62
N GLY A 101 -8.35 11.33 6.44
CA GLY A 101 -7.22 10.41 6.42
C GLY A 101 -7.46 9.18 5.56
N GLU A 102 -8.70 8.89 5.16
CA GLU A 102 -9.05 7.71 4.35
C GLU A 102 -8.57 7.89 2.92
N ALA A 103 -8.93 9.01 2.28
CA ALA A 103 -8.51 9.34 0.92
C ALA A 103 -6.98 9.46 0.80
N ILE A 104 -6.35 10.13 1.76
CA ILE A 104 -4.87 10.23 1.81
C ILE A 104 -4.26 8.85 2.01
N THR A 105 -4.80 8.00 2.88
CA THR A 105 -4.27 6.64 3.10
C THR A 105 -4.35 5.80 1.82
N ALA A 106 -5.45 5.87 1.08
CA ALA A 106 -5.59 5.16 -0.19
C ALA A 106 -4.56 5.65 -1.23
N ALA A 107 -4.49 6.97 -1.42
CA ALA A 107 -3.62 7.58 -2.42
C ALA A 107 -2.14 7.37 -2.11
N ARG A 108 -1.70 7.61 -0.87
CA ARG A 108 -0.28 7.51 -0.48
C ARG A 108 0.23 6.07 -0.49
N THR A 109 -0.61 5.09 -0.16
CA THR A 109 -0.22 3.67 -0.25
C THR A 109 0.01 3.28 -1.71
N ALA A 110 -0.91 3.63 -2.61
CA ALA A 110 -0.75 3.39 -4.04
C ALA A 110 0.43 4.17 -4.64
N ALA A 111 0.70 5.39 -4.18
CA ALA A 111 1.86 6.18 -4.59
C ALA A 111 3.19 5.52 -4.18
N GLY A 112 3.27 4.91 -2.98
CA GLY A 112 4.43 4.13 -2.56
C GLY A 112 4.66 2.90 -3.44
N SER A 113 3.60 2.15 -3.75
CA SER A 113 3.69 1.02 -4.69
C SER A 113 4.10 1.47 -6.10
N ALA A 114 3.58 2.62 -6.56
CA ALA A 114 3.96 3.18 -7.86
C ALA A 114 5.42 3.63 -7.88
N LEU A 115 5.91 4.27 -6.81
CA LEU A 115 7.33 4.62 -6.66
C LEU A 115 8.22 3.36 -6.70
N ALA A 116 7.86 2.32 -5.94
CA ALA A 116 8.58 1.04 -5.97
C ALA A 116 8.59 0.44 -7.38
N THR A 117 7.46 0.46 -8.08
CA THR A 117 7.34 0.00 -9.47
C THR A 117 8.22 0.82 -10.41
N ASP A 118 8.27 2.14 -10.26
CA ASP A 118 9.07 3.01 -11.11
C ASP A 118 10.58 2.74 -10.97
N LEU A 119 11.03 2.47 -9.74
CA LEU A 119 12.42 2.20 -9.43
C LEU A 119 12.85 0.76 -9.77
N LEU A 120 11.97 -0.22 -9.55
CA LEU A 120 12.35 -1.64 -9.53
C LEU A 120 11.80 -2.46 -10.70
N ALA A 121 10.65 -2.08 -11.28
CA ALA A 121 10.10 -2.84 -12.40
C ALA A 121 10.90 -2.58 -13.68
N ARG A 122 10.99 -3.62 -14.52
CA ARG A 122 11.63 -3.54 -15.83
C ARG A 122 11.07 -2.36 -16.63
N ARG A 123 11.95 -1.69 -17.40
CA ARG A 123 11.58 -0.50 -18.17
C ARG A 123 10.58 -0.79 -19.29
N ASP A 124 10.57 -2.02 -19.79
CA ASP A 124 9.67 -2.53 -20.83
C ASP A 124 8.39 -3.20 -20.29
N ALA A 125 8.16 -3.13 -18.97
CA ALA A 125 6.96 -3.66 -18.33
C ALA A 125 5.68 -3.00 -18.89
N ASN A 126 4.78 -3.80 -19.44
CA ASN A 126 3.58 -3.34 -20.15
C ASN A 126 2.30 -4.11 -19.80
N VAL A 127 2.36 -5.19 -19.00
CA VAL A 127 1.19 -5.89 -18.47
C VAL A 127 1.08 -5.70 -16.95
N LEU A 128 -0.02 -5.10 -16.50
CA LEU A 128 -0.34 -4.92 -15.07
C LEU A 128 -1.46 -5.87 -14.65
N ALA A 129 -1.25 -6.59 -13.54
CA ALA A 129 -2.28 -7.33 -12.83
C ALA A 129 -2.53 -6.70 -11.45
N VAL A 130 -3.78 -6.30 -11.17
CA VAL A 130 -4.21 -5.82 -9.85
C VAL A 130 -5.05 -6.90 -9.18
N ILE A 131 -4.60 -7.36 -8.02
CA ILE A 131 -5.21 -8.45 -7.26
C ILE A 131 -5.94 -7.87 -6.04
N GLY A 132 -7.26 -8.02 -6.03
CA GLY A 132 -8.18 -7.38 -5.10
C GLY A 132 -9.12 -6.40 -5.80
N THR A 133 -10.21 -6.06 -5.11
CA THR A 133 -11.28 -5.17 -5.64
C THR A 133 -11.68 -4.06 -4.68
N GLY A 134 -10.91 -3.90 -3.59
CA GLY A 134 -11.17 -2.90 -2.55
C GLY A 134 -10.62 -1.51 -2.86
N VAL A 135 -10.62 -0.66 -1.82
CA VAL A 135 -10.15 0.73 -1.89
C VAL A 135 -8.71 0.83 -2.42
N GLN A 136 -7.81 -0.05 -1.96
CA GLN A 136 -6.42 -0.03 -2.39
C GLN A 136 -6.26 -0.47 -3.85
N ALA A 137 -6.96 -1.52 -4.31
CA ALA A 137 -6.93 -1.94 -5.72
C ALA A 137 -7.34 -0.80 -6.66
N ARG A 138 -8.41 -0.07 -6.30
CA ARG A 138 -8.86 1.12 -7.04
C ARG A 138 -7.82 2.24 -7.05
N ALA A 139 -7.16 2.49 -5.93
CA ALA A 139 -6.08 3.48 -5.85
C ALA A 139 -4.86 3.07 -6.71
N HIS A 140 -4.50 1.78 -6.72
CA HIS A 140 -3.40 1.27 -7.54
C HIS A 140 -3.69 1.38 -9.04
N LEU A 141 -4.94 1.15 -9.47
CA LEU A 141 -5.36 1.39 -10.86
C LEU A 141 -5.24 2.87 -11.28
N ARG A 142 -5.25 3.82 -10.34
CA ARG A 142 -5.01 5.25 -10.62
C ARG A 142 -3.53 5.64 -10.58
N ALA A 143 -2.73 4.97 -9.75
CA ALA A 143 -1.32 5.31 -9.54
C ALA A 143 -0.38 4.61 -10.54
N MET A 144 -0.59 3.33 -10.81
CA MET A 144 0.31 2.52 -11.64
C MET A 144 0.47 3.06 -13.07
N PRO A 145 -0.61 3.46 -13.78
CA PRO A 145 -0.47 4.02 -15.13
C PRO A 145 0.32 5.34 -15.22
N ARG A 146 0.65 5.97 -14.08
CA ARG A 146 1.45 7.21 -14.03
C ARG A 146 2.97 6.96 -14.02
N VAL A 147 3.41 5.71 -13.80
CA VAL A 147 4.84 5.34 -13.76
C VAL A 147 5.25 4.45 -14.94
N ARG A 148 4.29 3.77 -15.56
CA ARG A 148 4.51 2.90 -16.71
C ARG A 148 3.32 2.94 -17.67
N GLU A 149 3.59 2.80 -18.96
CA GLU A 149 2.56 2.64 -19.97
C GLU A 149 2.16 1.17 -20.09
N PHE A 150 1.08 0.79 -19.41
CA PHE A 150 0.54 -0.57 -19.52
C PHE A 150 -0.36 -0.73 -20.74
N ARG A 151 0.04 -1.60 -21.68
CA ARG A 151 -0.77 -2.03 -22.82
C ARG A 151 -1.96 -2.87 -22.37
N GLU A 152 -1.78 -3.68 -21.34
CA GLU A 152 -2.84 -4.50 -20.76
C GLU A 152 -2.94 -4.27 -19.25
N VAL A 153 -4.18 -4.13 -18.76
CA VAL A 153 -4.49 -4.05 -17.32
C VAL A 153 -5.54 -5.09 -16.97
N ARG A 154 -5.23 -5.93 -15.99
CA ARG A 154 -6.04 -7.04 -15.52
C ARG A 154 -6.44 -6.81 -14.07
N VAL A 155 -7.65 -7.19 -13.70
CA VAL A 155 -8.17 -7.15 -12.33
C VAL A 155 -8.74 -8.52 -11.99
N ALA A 156 -8.32 -9.09 -10.86
CA ALA A 156 -8.92 -10.30 -10.31
C ALA A 156 -9.24 -10.11 -8.84
N GLY A 157 -10.34 -10.70 -8.39
CA GLY A 157 -10.81 -10.60 -7.00
C GLY A 157 -11.60 -11.83 -6.61
N HIS A 158 -11.76 -12.04 -5.30
CA HIS A 158 -12.48 -13.20 -4.77
C HIS A 158 -13.93 -13.30 -5.28
N HIS A 159 -14.57 -12.16 -5.52
CA HIS A 159 -15.89 -12.08 -6.13
C HIS A 159 -15.80 -11.53 -7.54
N ALA A 160 -16.10 -12.38 -8.54
CA ALA A 160 -16.05 -12.02 -9.96
C ALA A 160 -16.88 -10.76 -10.28
N THR A 161 -18.07 -10.60 -9.67
CA THR A 161 -18.93 -9.42 -9.87
C THR A 161 -18.21 -8.13 -9.50
N LYS A 162 -17.51 -8.08 -8.36
CA LYS A 162 -16.76 -6.89 -7.93
C LYS A 162 -15.55 -6.61 -8.82
N ALA A 163 -14.93 -7.64 -9.38
CA ALA A 163 -13.84 -7.47 -10.33
C ALA A 163 -14.34 -6.87 -11.65
N HIS A 164 -15.51 -7.31 -12.13
CA HIS A 164 -16.17 -6.74 -13.30
C HIS A 164 -16.59 -5.29 -13.08
N GLU A 165 -17.21 -4.97 -11.93
CA GLU A 165 -17.57 -3.60 -11.55
C GLU A 165 -16.33 -2.69 -11.56
N LEU A 166 -15.28 -3.09 -10.84
CA LEU A 166 -14.05 -2.30 -10.79
C LEU A 166 -13.39 -2.12 -12.16
N ALA A 167 -13.36 -3.18 -12.99
CA ALA A 167 -12.79 -3.12 -14.34
C ALA A 167 -13.60 -2.19 -15.26
N ASN A 168 -14.93 -2.20 -15.17
CA ASN A 168 -15.78 -1.31 -15.96
C ASN A 168 -15.56 0.14 -15.57
N GLU A 169 -15.66 0.46 -14.28
CA GLU A 169 -15.45 1.84 -13.82
C GLU A 169 -14.02 2.32 -14.14
N ALA A 170 -13.02 1.44 -13.98
CA ALA A 170 -11.64 1.78 -14.31
C ALA A 170 -11.42 2.02 -15.80
N THR A 171 -12.14 1.30 -16.65
CA THR A 171 -12.12 1.53 -18.10
C THR A 171 -12.62 2.94 -18.42
N GLU A 172 -13.67 3.42 -17.74
CA GLU A 172 -14.22 4.75 -17.96
C GLU A 172 -13.23 5.86 -17.58
N TRP A 173 -12.63 5.84 -16.39
CA TRP A 173 -11.73 6.93 -15.96
C TRP A 173 -10.32 6.83 -16.54
N LEU A 174 -9.85 5.66 -16.98
CA LEU A 174 -8.55 5.51 -17.63
C LEU A 174 -8.62 5.73 -19.14
N GLY A 175 -9.81 5.70 -19.74
CA GLY A 175 -9.97 5.78 -21.19
C GLY A 175 -9.35 4.60 -21.96
N LYS A 176 -9.06 3.49 -21.28
CA LYS A 176 -8.53 2.25 -21.87
C LYS A 176 -9.12 1.02 -21.21
N LYS A 177 -9.25 -0.07 -21.95
CA LYS A 177 -9.88 -1.31 -21.48
C LYS A 177 -9.10 -1.91 -20.31
N VAL A 178 -9.78 -2.08 -19.17
CA VAL A 178 -9.35 -2.91 -18.05
C VAL A 178 -10.13 -4.23 -18.10
N ARG A 179 -9.44 -5.36 -17.98
CA ARG A 179 -10.04 -6.69 -18.08
C ARG A 179 -10.26 -7.28 -16.69
N ALA A 180 -11.50 -7.63 -16.35
CA ALA A 180 -11.73 -8.56 -15.27
C ALA A 180 -11.27 -9.97 -15.70
N VAL A 181 -10.59 -10.68 -14.82
CA VAL A 181 -10.08 -12.04 -15.03
C VAL A 181 -10.62 -12.94 -13.92
N GLU A 182 -11.02 -14.16 -14.28
CA GLU A 182 -11.74 -15.07 -13.39
C GLU A 182 -10.89 -15.59 -12.23
N THR A 183 -9.60 -15.82 -12.46
CA THR A 183 -8.70 -16.39 -11.44
C THR A 183 -7.47 -15.51 -11.21
N TYR A 184 -6.92 -15.56 -9.99
CA TYR A 184 -5.67 -14.88 -9.66
C TYR A 184 -4.51 -15.39 -10.53
N ALA A 185 -4.44 -16.70 -10.76
CA ALA A 185 -3.41 -17.30 -11.61
C ALA A 185 -3.45 -16.75 -13.04
N ASP A 186 -4.64 -16.66 -13.65
CA ASP A 186 -4.78 -16.14 -15.01
C ASP A 186 -4.51 -14.63 -15.10
N ALA A 187 -4.76 -13.88 -14.03
CA ALA A 187 -4.38 -12.47 -13.98
C ALA A 187 -2.86 -12.31 -13.92
N ILE A 188 -2.19 -13.14 -13.11
CA ILE A 188 -0.75 -13.04 -12.80
C ILE A 188 0.15 -13.63 -13.89
N ARG A 189 -0.25 -14.72 -14.55
CA ARG A 189 0.55 -15.32 -15.63
C ARG A 189 0.85 -14.29 -16.71
N ASP A 190 2.12 -14.19 -17.08
CA ASP A 190 2.63 -13.22 -18.07
C ASP A 190 2.40 -11.74 -17.70
N ALA A 191 2.13 -11.43 -16.43
CA ALA A 191 2.13 -10.06 -15.95
C ALA A 191 3.56 -9.59 -15.64
N ASP A 192 3.90 -8.39 -16.11
CA ASP A 192 5.18 -7.75 -15.78
C ASP A 192 5.15 -7.11 -14.39
N VAL A 193 3.99 -6.62 -13.98
CA VAL A 193 3.75 -5.99 -12.67
C VAL A 193 2.50 -6.60 -12.05
N VAL A 194 2.62 -7.01 -10.79
CA VAL A 194 1.51 -7.51 -9.97
C VAL A 194 1.35 -6.62 -8.74
N SER A 195 0.16 -6.05 -8.55
CA SER A 195 -0.18 -5.29 -7.35
C SER A 195 -1.21 -6.04 -6.53
N ALA A 196 -0.76 -6.65 -5.44
CA ALA A 196 -1.62 -7.31 -4.46
C ALA A 196 -2.07 -6.32 -3.38
N ALA A 197 -3.39 -6.24 -3.21
CA ALA A 197 -4.03 -5.30 -2.30
C ALA A 197 -5.25 -5.98 -1.65
N THR A 198 -5.05 -7.17 -1.10
CA THR A 198 -6.12 -8.03 -0.59
C THR A 198 -6.17 -8.07 0.93
N HIS A 199 -7.29 -8.56 1.46
CA HIS A 199 -7.42 -8.97 2.86
C HIS A 199 -7.49 -10.50 2.93
N SER A 200 -6.78 -11.20 2.05
CA SER A 200 -6.82 -12.66 2.00
C SER A 200 -6.09 -13.28 3.20
N PRO A 201 -6.64 -14.34 3.82
CA PRO A 201 -5.89 -15.15 4.78
C PRO A 201 -4.96 -16.16 4.08
N GLU A 202 -5.12 -16.39 2.78
CA GLU A 202 -4.33 -17.34 2.01
C GLU A 202 -3.59 -16.66 0.83
N PRO A 203 -2.41 -17.16 0.44
CA PRO A 203 -1.67 -16.59 -0.69
C PRO A 203 -2.48 -16.53 -2.00
N VAL A 204 -2.64 -15.32 -2.51
CA VAL A 204 -3.24 -14.96 -3.80
C VAL A 204 -2.20 -14.53 -4.83
N VAL A 205 -0.94 -14.37 -4.41
CA VAL A 205 0.23 -14.31 -5.26
C VAL A 205 1.08 -15.54 -4.94
N ARG A 206 1.32 -16.37 -5.96
CA ARG A 206 2.09 -17.61 -5.82
C ARG A 206 3.25 -17.61 -6.78
N ARG A 207 4.39 -18.13 -6.31
CA ARG A 207 5.63 -18.16 -7.09
C ARG A 207 5.46 -18.83 -8.45
N GLU A 208 4.69 -19.91 -8.49
CA GLU A 208 4.44 -20.71 -9.70
C GLU A 208 3.64 -19.98 -10.79
N TRP A 209 3.00 -18.85 -10.48
CA TRP A 209 2.27 -18.02 -11.46
C TRP A 209 3.13 -16.87 -12.00
N LEU A 210 4.23 -16.54 -11.32
CA LEU A 210 5.11 -15.42 -11.66
C LEU A 210 6.16 -15.82 -12.70
N SER A 211 6.31 -14.98 -13.71
CA SER A 211 7.38 -15.08 -14.69
C SER A 211 8.68 -14.46 -14.14
N GLU A 212 9.81 -14.83 -14.73
CA GLU A 212 11.08 -14.15 -14.43
C GLU A 212 10.99 -12.67 -14.81
N GLY A 213 11.49 -11.80 -13.93
CA GLY A 213 11.44 -10.34 -14.14
C GLY A 213 10.11 -9.66 -13.77
N THR A 214 9.13 -10.39 -13.23
CA THR A 214 7.90 -9.79 -12.70
C THR A 214 8.18 -8.97 -11.43
N HIS A 215 7.68 -7.75 -11.37
CA HIS A 215 7.68 -6.93 -10.15
C HIS A 215 6.39 -7.12 -9.36
N VAL A 216 6.49 -7.36 -8.05
CA VAL A 216 5.33 -7.53 -7.16
C VAL A 216 5.33 -6.43 -6.11
N THR A 217 4.20 -5.72 -5.97
CA THR A 217 3.92 -4.86 -4.81
C THR A 217 2.83 -5.51 -3.98
N SER A 218 3.07 -5.68 -2.67
CA SER A 218 2.12 -6.24 -1.71
C SER A 218 1.86 -5.21 -0.61
N VAL A 219 0.60 -4.88 -0.40
CA VAL A 219 0.15 -3.90 0.59
C VAL A 219 -1.00 -4.41 1.46
N GLY A 220 -1.46 -5.63 1.20
CA GLY A 220 -2.49 -6.31 1.96
C GLY A 220 -2.05 -6.58 3.40
N TYR A 221 -3.03 -6.61 4.29
CA TYR A 221 -2.80 -6.96 5.69
C TYR A 221 -4.02 -7.68 6.23
N ASN A 222 -3.85 -8.92 6.68
CA ASN A 222 -4.85 -9.71 7.37
C ASN A 222 -4.18 -10.44 8.54
N THR A 223 -4.64 -10.23 9.77
CA THR A 223 -4.05 -10.85 10.98
C THR A 223 -4.12 -12.37 10.99
N ALA A 224 -5.00 -12.96 10.19
CA ALA A 224 -5.17 -14.41 10.07
C ALA A 224 -4.31 -15.03 8.95
N GLY A 225 -3.53 -14.24 8.19
CA GLY A 225 -2.74 -14.80 7.10
C GLY A 225 -1.95 -13.80 6.27
N ARG A 226 -1.78 -14.12 4.98
CA ARG A 226 -0.87 -13.44 4.06
C ARG A 226 -1.39 -13.49 2.62
N GLU A 227 -0.98 -12.55 1.77
CA GLU A 227 -1.34 -12.52 0.36
C GLU A 227 -0.26 -13.08 -0.58
N VAL A 228 1.00 -13.17 -0.13
CA VAL A 228 2.14 -13.70 -0.90
C VAL A 228 2.68 -14.98 -0.27
N ASP A 229 2.96 -16.01 -1.07
CA ASP A 229 3.57 -17.26 -0.56
C ASP A 229 5.06 -17.11 -0.24
N GLY A 230 5.59 -17.94 0.66
CA GLY A 230 7.02 -17.88 1.00
C GLY A 230 7.94 -18.26 -0.16
N ALA A 231 7.47 -19.08 -1.10
CA ALA A 231 8.24 -19.40 -2.30
C ALA A 231 8.56 -18.16 -3.13
N THR A 232 7.68 -17.16 -3.16
CA THR A 232 7.95 -15.88 -3.80
C THR A 232 9.04 -15.13 -3.06
N PHE A 233 8.99 -15.05 -1.72
CA PHE A 233 10.04 -14.39 -0.92
C PHE A 233 11.41 -15.02 -1.06
N ARG A 234 11.48 -16.36 -1.12
CA ARG A 234 12.73 -17.09 -1.28
C ARG A 234 13.46 -16.74 -2.58
N ASP A 235 12.69 -16.56 -3.65
CA ASP A 235 13.23 -16.37 -5.01
C ASP A 235 13.34 -14.89 -5.40
N ALA A 236 12.72 -13.97 -4.63
CA ALA A 236 12.65 -12.55 -4.94
C ALA A 236 13.79 -11.74 -4.32
N LEU A 237 14.14 -10.64 -4.99
CA LEU A 237 14.87 -9.53 -4.36
C LEU A 237 13.86 -8.68 -3.58
N LEU A 238 13.93 -8.72 -2.24
CA LEU A 238 12.97 -8.06 -1.37
C LEU A 238 13.39 -6.63 -1.04
N VAL A 239 12.53 -5.66 -1.39
CA VAL A 239 12.62 -4.26 -0.94
C VAL A 239 11.42 -3.94 -0.05
N VAL A 240 11.67 -3.29 1.08
CA VAL A 240 10.64 -2.90 2.06
C VAL A 240 10.61 -1.39 2.26
N GLU A 241 9.56 -0.85 2.86
CA GLU A 241 9.47 0.56 3.22
C GLU A 241 10.46 0.95 4.33
N SER A 242 10.64 0.08 5.31
CA SER A 242 11.63 0.18 6.39
C SER A 242 11.84 -1.18 7.02
N ARG A 243 13.09 -1.60 7.25
CA ARG A 243 13.40 -2.86 7.93
C ARG A 243 12.77 -2.90 9.32
N GLY A 244 12.90 -1.81 10.06
CA GLY A 244 12.34 -1.69 11.42
C GLY A 244 10.83 -1.84 11.45
N ALA A 245 10.11 -1.29 10.47
CA ALA A 245 8.66 -1.39 10.40
C ALA A 245 8.19 -2.76 9.87
N ALA A 246 8.81 -3.25 8.80
CA ALA A 246 8.40 -4.46 8.08
C ALA A 246 8.70 -5.75 8.87
N LEU A 247 9.80 -5.78 9.63
CA LEU A 247 10.23 -6.92 10.46
C LEU A 247 9.72 -6.85 11.91
N ALA A 248 9.00 -5.78 12.29
CA ALA A 248 8.45 -5.66 13.63
C ALA A 248 7.40 -6.76 13.92
N PRO A 249 7.21 -7.14 15.19
CA PRO A 249 6.08 -7.99 15.56
C PRO A 249 4.74 -7.26 15.46
N PRO A 250 3.61 -7.99 15.41
CA PRO A 250 2.27 -7.41 15.50
C PRO A 250 2.13 -6.49 16.72
N PRO A 251 1.36 -5.39 16.63
CA PRO A 251 0.48 -4.98 15.51
C PRO A 251 1.19 -4.13 14.42
N ALA A 252 2.52 -4.04 14.47
CA ALA A 252 3.36 -3.56 13.37
C ALA A 252 3.82 -4.76 12.51
N GLY A 253 4.68 -4.54 11.53
CA GLY A 253 5.20 -5.64 10.70
C GLY A 253 4.33 -6.00 9.50
N SER A 254 4.94 -6.80 8.63
CA SER A 254 4.28 -7.49 7.52
C SER A 254 4.04 -8.95 7.88
N ASN A 255 2.79 -9.41 7.78
CA ASN A 255 2.46 -10.82 7.99
C ASN A 255 3.02 -11.70 6.86
N ASP A 256 3.08 -11.19 5.63
CA ASP A 256 3.71 -11.90 4.51
C ASP A 256 5.17 -12.26 4.84
N ILE A 257 5.94 -11.29 5.32
CA ILE A 257 7.35 -11.47 5.72
C ILE A 257 7.46 -12.35 6.96
N ALA A 258 6.69 -12.06 8.01
CA ALA A 258 6.76 -12.81 9.27
C ALA A 258 6.46 -14.30 9.07
N MET A 259 5.43 -14.64 8.27
CA MET A 259 5.09 -16.03 7.96
C MET A 259 6.12 -16.69 7.05
N ALA A 260 6.68 -15.97 6.06
CA ALA A 260 7.75 -16.50 5.22
C ALA A 260 9.03 -16.82 6.01
N ILE A 261 9.36 -16.01 7.03
CA ILE A 261 10.45 -16.32 7.97
C ILE A 261 10.09 -17.53 8.83
N ALA A 262 8.88 -17.57 9.40
CA ALA A 262 8.46 -18.64 10.30
C ALA A 262 8.47 -20.04 9.64
N GLU A 263 8.18 -20.12 8.34
CA GLU A 263 8.25 -21.37 7.57
C GLU A 263 9.61 -21.65 6.94
N GLY A 264 10.62 -20.81 7.21
CA GLY A 264 12.00 -20.99 6.72
C GLY A 264 12.19 -20.70 5.23
N ALA A 265 11.24 -19.99 4.59
CA ALA A 265 11.37 -19.61 3.18
C ALA A 265 12.33 -18.44 2.96
N MET A 266 12.50 -17.58 3.97
CA MET A 266 13.46 -16.48 3.99
C MET A 266 13.98 -16.25 5.41
N THR A 267 14.94 -15.34 5.56
CA THR A 267 15.43 -14.82 6.84
C THR A 267 15.37 -13.28 6.80
N PRO A 268 15.46 -12.58 7.94
CA PRO A 268 15.52 -11.11 7.95
C PRO A 268 16.59 -10.51 7.02
N GLU A 269 17.70 -11.21 6.82
CA GLU A 269 18.81 -10.80 5.95
C GLU A 269 18.47 -10.84 4.45
N HIS A 270 17.35 -11.45 4.06
CA HIS A 270 16.88 -11.41 2.67
C HIS A 270 16.36 -10.03 2.24
N VAL A 271 16.11 -9.12 3.20
CA VAL A 271 15.74 -7.74 2.87
C VAL A 271 16.94 -7.05 2.21
N HIS A 272 16.88 -6.90 0.89
CA HIS A 272 17.94 -6.34 0.08
C HIS A 272 18.13 -4.85 0.34
N ALA A 273 17.04 -4.09 0.29
CA ALA A 273 17.06 -2.64 0.47
C ALA A 273 15.79 -2.13 1.15
N GLU A 274 15.87 -0.93 1.72
CA GLU A 274 14.70 -0.10 1.96
C GLU A 274 14.42 0.79 0.75
N LEU A 275 13.14 1.11 0.52
CA LEU A 275 12.72 1.92 -0.62
C LEU A 275 13.42 3.29 -0.65
N GLY A 276 13.66 3.90 0.52
CA GLY A 276 14.36 5.17 0.63
C GLY A 276 15.85 5.12 0.31
N GLU A 277 16.48 3.94 0.31
CA GLU A 277 17.87 3.75 -0.13
C GLU A 277 18.01 3.77 -1.66
N LEU A 278 16.88 3.65 -2.38
CA LEU A 278 16.81 3.61 -3.84
C LEU A 278 16.37 4.93 -4.49
N VAL A 279 15.92 5.89 -3.66
CA VAL A 279 15.55 7.26 -4.06
C VAL A 279 16.80 8.13 -4.10
#